data_AF-A0A5K0Z2T4-F1
#
_entry.id   AF-A0A5K0Z2T4-F1
#
_cell.length_a   1.000
_cell.length_b   1.000
_cell.length_c   1.000
_cell.angle_alpha   90.00
_cell.angle_beta   90.00
_cell.angle_gamma   90.00
#
_symmetry.space_group_name_H-M   'P 1'
#
loop_
_entity.id
_entity.type
_entity.pdbx_description
1 polymer ?
#
loop_
_entity_poly.entity_id
_entity_poly.type
_entity_poly.pdbx_seq_one_letter_code
_entity_poly.pdbx_strand_id
1 'polypeptide(L)'
;KEYFEVPWAALRCAVEPKFAERSLINHKEYLTNARLVTSTAVDLTEREIITANGRWISYDYLVIATGHPTSVPLTRTERLKQFKE
;
A
#
# COMPACT_ATOMS: atom_id res chain seq x y z
N LYS A 1 0.73 -2.36 2.29
CA LYS A 1 1.37 -1.19 1.62
C LYS A 1 0.63 0.06 2.07
N GLU A 2 1.33 1.13 2.45
CA GLU A 2 0.71 2.37 2.98
C GLU A 2 0.61 3.52 1.97
N TYR A 3 1.15 3.33 0.77
CA TYR A 3 1.26 4.35 -0.27
C TYR A 3 0.82 3.81 -1.64
N PHE A 4 0.26 4.71 -2.43
CA PHE A 4 0.06 4.55 -3.86
C PHE A 4 1.34 4.92 -4.61
N GLU A 5 1.58 4.21 -5.70
CA GLU A 5 2.76 4.39 -6.54
C GLU A 5 2.33 4.66 -7.97
N VAL A 6 2.96 5.66 -8.58
CA VAL A 6 2.83 5.97 -10.01
C VAL A 6 3.92 5.21 -10.77
N PRO A 7 3.66 4.02 -11.33
CA PRO A 7 4.75 3.12 -11.74
C PRO A 7 5.54 3.65 -12.94
N TRP A 8 4.89 4.39 -13.85
CA TRP A 8 5.55 4.99 -15.02
C TRP A 8 6.55 6.10 -14.65
N ALA A 9 6.51 6.62 -13.42
CA ALA A 9 7.51 7.56 -12.93
C ALA A 9 8.84 6.89 -12.54
N ALA A 10 8.88 5.55 -12.40
CA ALA A 10 10.02 4.84 -11.84
C ALA A 10 11.34 5.11 -12.58
N LEU A 11 11.30 5.21 -13.92
CA LEU A 11 12.49 5.54 -14.73
C LEU A 11 13.01 6.96 -14.42
N ARG A 12 12.11 7.92 -14.20
CA ARG A 12 12.51 9.28 -13.80
C ARG A 12 13.09 9.28 -12.39
N CYS A 13 12.49 8.53 -11.47
CA CYS A 13 12.97 8.40 -10.10
C CYS A 13 14.39 7.80 -10.03
N ALA A 14 14.74 6.88 -10.93
CA ALA A 14 16.09 6.30 -10.99
C ALA A 14 17.16 7.32 -11.41
N VAL A 15 16.81 8.31 -12.25
CA VAL A 15 17.74 9.36 -12.70
C VAL A 15 17.72 10.56 -11.75
N GLU A 16 16.56 10.89 -11.20
CA GLU A 16 16.35 12.01 -10.28
C GLU A 16 15.59 11.52 -9.03
N PRO A 17 16.32 11.05 -7.99
CA PRO A 17 15.70 10.42 -6.81
C PRO A 17 14.70 11.30 -6.07
N LYS A 18 14.89 12.62 -6.10
CA LYS A 18 13.95 13.58 -5.50
C LYS A 18 12.56 13.54 -6.16
N PHE A 19 12.47 13.13 -7.41
CA PHE A 19 11.19 12.96 -8.11
C PHE A 19 10.31 11.87 -7.47
N ALA A 20 10.92 10.88 -6.82
CA ALA A 20 10.21 9.78 -6.16
C ALA A 20 9.27 10.26 -5.05
N GLU A 21 9.59 11.38 -4.40
CA GLU A 21 8.75 11.94 -3.34
C GLU A 21 7.37 12.37 -3.88
N ARG A 22 7.29 12.74 -5.16
CA ARG A 22 6.05 13.13 -5.84
C ARG A 22 5.28 11.95 -6.44
N SER A 23 5.95 10.83 -6.72
CA SER A 23 5.33 9.64 -7.33
C SER A 23 4.80 8.64 -6.31
N LEU A 24 5.16 8.81 -5.03
CA LEU A 24 4.74 7.95 -3.91
C LEU A 24 3.83 8.75 -2.98
N ILE A 25 2.52 8.46 -3.03
CA ILE A 25 1.47 9.24 -2.36
C ILE A 25 0.90 8.39 -1.22
N ASN A 26 0.92 8.86 0.03
CA ASN A 26 0.36 8.05 1.11
C ASN A 26 -1.17 7.92 0.98
N HIS A 27 -1.70 6.73 1.27
CA HIS A 27 -3.15 6.49 1.21
C HIS A 27 -3.93 7.41 2.17
N LYS A 28 -3.32 7.82 3.28
CA LYS A 28 -3.92 8.75 4.26
C LYS A 28 -4.15 10.16 3.70
N GLU A 29 -3.40 10.56 2.66
CA GLU A 29 -3.48 11.92 2.11
C GLU A 29 -4.73 12.12 1.24
N TYR A 30 -5.27 11.04 0.66
CA TYR A 30 -6.42 11.13 -0.26
C TYR A 30 -7.64 10.31 0.16
N LEU A 31 -7.49 9.28 1.00
CA LEU A 31 -8.61 8.52 1.59
C LEU A 31 -9.09 9.18 2.89
N THR A 32 -9.63 10.39 2.78
CA THR A 32 -10.01 11.21 3.95
C THR A 32 -11.25 10.72 4.67
N ASN A 33 -12.17 10.07 3.96
CA ASN A 33 -13.45 9.58 4.49
C ASN A 33 -13.49 8.06 4.66
N ALA A 34 -12.34 7.40 4.73
CA ALA A 34 -12.25 5.95 4.87
C ALA A 34 -11.37 5.55 6.06
N ARG A 35 -11.67 4.39 6.64
CA ARG A 35 -10.82 3.77 7.66
C ARG A 35 -9.70 2.99 6.98
N LEU A 36 -8.50 3.56 6.96
CA LEU A 36 -7.31 2.87 6.46
C LEU A 36 -6.76 1.89 7.50
N VAL A 37 -6.57 0.63 7.09
CA VAL A 37 -5.88 -0.40 7.88
C VAL A 37 -4.68 -0.90 7.08
N THR A 38 -3.48 -0.56 7.52
CA THR A 38 -2.22 -0.98 6.90
C THR A 38 -1.72 -2.27 7.54
N SER A 39 -2.38 -3.39 7.26
CA SER A 39 -1.98 -4.73 7.68
C SER A 39 -2.32 -5.75 6.59
N THR A 40 -1.56 -6.84 6.50
CA THR A 40 -1.87 -7.94 5.58
C THR A 40 -3.14 -8.63 6.05
N ALA A 41 -4.14 -8.78 5.17
CA ALA A 41 -5.25 -9.70 5.41
C ALA A 41 -4.73 -11.13 5.23
N VAL A 42 -4.80 -11.94 6.29
CA VAL A 42 -4.22 -13.29 6.33
C VAL A 42 -5.27 -14.39 6.20
N ASP A 43 -6.51 -14.09 6.56
CA ASP A 43 -7.62 -15.04 6.45
C ASP A 43 -8.95 -14.30 6.27
N LEU A 44 -9.95 -15.01 5.74
CA LEU A 44 -11.26 -14.49 5.38
C LEU A 44 -12.33 -15.50 5.80
N THR A 45 -13.35 -15.02 6.53
CA THR A 45 -14.61 -15.74 6.73
C THR A 45 -15.69 -15.12 5.84
N GLU A 46 -16.90 -15.67 5.83
CA GLU A 46 -18.02 -15.12 5.06
C GLU A 46 -18.38 -13.66 5.40
N ARG A 47 -17.98 -13.17 6.59
CA ARG A 47 -18.39 -11.84 7.09
C ARG A 47 -17.26 -11.04 7.72
N GLU A 48 -16.08 -11.62 7.89
CA GLU A 48 -14.98 -11.00 8.62
C GLU A 48 -13.63 -11.24 7.94
N ILE A 49 -12.73 -10.27 8.08
CA ILE A 49 -11.33 -10.34 7.65
C ILE A 49 -10.47 -10.45 8.90
N ILE A 50 -9.54 -11.39 8.90
CA ILE A 50 -8.49 -11.50 9.92
C ILE A 50 -7.21 -10.92 9.34
N THR A 51 -6.62 -9.99 10.08
CA THR A 51 -5.38 -9.30 9.69
C THR A 51 -4.19 -9.85 10.46
N ALA A 52 -2.98 -9.72 9.91
CA ALA A 52 -1.74 -10.25 10.48
C ALA A 52 -1.43 -9.70 11.89
N ASN A 53 -1.93 -8.51 12.22
CA ASN A 53 -1.80 -7.94 13.56
C ASN A 53 -2.90 -8.39 14.54
N GLY A 54 -3.68 -9.42 14.18
CA GLY A 54 -4.70 -10.03 15.05
C GLY A 54 -6.03 -9.30 15.07
N ARG A 55 -6.27 -8.30 14.21
CA ARG A 55 -7.54 -7.57 14.17
C ARG A 55 -8.55 -8.28 13.27
N TRP A 56 -9.79 -8.30 13.75
CA TRP A 56 -10.97 -8.80 13.04
C TRP A 56 -11.78 -7.62 12.52
N ILE A 57 -12.19 -7.66 11.24
CA ILE A 57 -12.91 -6.57 10.59
C ILE A 57 -14.13 -7.16 9.87
N SER A 58 -15.33 -6.82 10.34
CA SER A 58 -16.58 -7.24 9.72
C SER A 58 -16.88 -6.45 8.45
N TYR A 59 -17.62 -7.07 7.53
CA TYR A 59 -18.07 -6.46 6.28
C TYR A 59 -19.41 -7.05 5.83
N ASP A 60 -20.20 -6.25 5.11
CA ASP A 60 -21.39 -6.73 4.38
C ASP A 60 -21.04 -7.13 2.94
N TYR A 61 -20.05 -6.43 2.35
CA TYR A 61 -19.53 -6.69 1.01
C TYR A 61 -18.01 -6.62 1.01
N LEU A 62 -17.38 -7.55 0.29
CA LEU A 62 -15.93 -7.61 0.13
C LEU A 62 -15.54 -7.46 -1.34
N VAL A 63 -14.63 -6.52 -1.61
CA VAL A 63 -13.98 -6.37 -2.91
C VAL A 63 -12.53 -6.80 -2.78
N ILE A 64 -12.13 -7.82 -3.54
CA ILE A 64 -10.76 -8.34 -3.55
C ILE A 64 -9.99 -7.68 -4.70
N ALA A 65 -9.00 -6.85 -4.35
CA ALA A 65 -8.13 -6.15 -5.29
C ALA A 65 -6.64 -6.29 -4.89
N THR A 66 -6.23 -7.49 -4.51
CA THR A 66 -4.89 -7.79 -3.93
C THR A 66 -3.74 -7.77 -4.94
N GLY A 67 -4.03 -7.72 -6.24
CA GLY A 67 -3.01 -7.65 -7.28
C GLY A 67 -2.10 -8.88 -7.32
N HIS A 68 -0.82 -8.68 -7.64
CA HIS A 68 0.16 -9.74 -7.82
C HIS A 68 1.00 -9.96 -6.54
N PRO A 69 1.32 -11.20 -6.12
CA PRO A 69 1.97 -11.50 -4.84
C PRO A 69 3.48 -11.19 -4.78
N THR A 70 4.02 -10.39 -5.71
CA THR A 70 5.43 -9.97 -5.66
C THR A 70 5.69 -9.15 -4.41
N SER A 71 6.75 -9.51 -3.69
CA SER A 71 7.22 -8.73 -2.56
C SER A 71 7.65 -7.33 -3.03
N VAL A 72 7.02 -6.32 -2.47
CA VAL A 72 7.32 -4.90 -2.73
C VAL A 72 7.50 -4.17 -1.40
N PRO A 73 8.26 -3.07 -1.37
CA PRO A 73 8.41 -2.27 -0.15
C PRO A 73 7.05 -1.86 0.43
N LEU A 74 6.83 -2.14 1.71
CA LEU A 74 5.53 -1.95 2.34
C LEU A 74 5.33 -0.51 2.80
N THR A 75 6.42 0.15 3.18
CA THR A 75 6.44 1.54 3.63
C THR A 75 6.93 2.48 2.54
N ARG A 76 6.46 3.74 2.59
CA ARG A 76 6.91 4.78 1.64
C ARG A 76 8.41 5.03 1.80
N THR A 77 8.91 4.98 3.03
CA THR A 77 10.33 5.17 3.35
C THR A 77 11.21 4.11 2.73
N GLU A 78 10.85 2.83 2.84
CA GLU A 78 11.60 1.74 2.20
C GLU A 78 11.62 1.91 0.67
N ARG A 79 10.49 2.31 0.07
CA ARG A 79 10.43 2.52 -1.38
C ARG A 79 11.28 3.71 -1.82
N LEU A 80 11.28 4.82 -1.08
CA LEU A 80 12.14 5.96 -1.37
C LEU A 80 13.63 5.62 -1.27
N LYS A 81 14.00 4.73 -0.34
CA LYS A 81 15.40 4.30 -0.18
C LYS A 81 15.91 3.61 -1.45
N GLN A 82 15.08 2.82 -2.12
CA GLN A 82 15.45 2.12 -3.36
C GLN A 82 15.77 3.05 -4.55
N PHE A 83 15.39 4.33 -4.51
CA PHE A 83 15.77 5.30 -5.53
C PHE A 83 17.00 6.12 -5.14
N LYS A 84 17.50 6.01 -3.91
CA LYS A 84 18.65 6.76 -3.39
C LYS A 84 19.95 5.96 -3.35
N GLU A 85 19.86 4.66 -3.66
CA GLU A 85 20.98 3.73 -3.87
C GLU A 85 21.39 3.76 -5.34
#